data_AF-A0A7K4CQQ9-F1
#
_entry.id   AF-A0A7K4CQQ9-F1
#
_cell.length_a   1.000
_cell.length_b   1.000
_cell.length_c   1.000
_cell.angle_alpha   90.00
_cell.angle_beta   90.00
_cell.angle_gamma   90.00
#
_symmetry.space_group_name_H-M   'P 1'
#
loop_
_entity.id
_entity.type
_entity.pdbx_description
1 polymer ?
#
loop_
_entity_poly.entity_id
_entity_poly.type
_entity_poly.pdbx_seq_one_letter_code
_entity_poly.pdbx_strand_id
1 'polypeptide(L)' 'MLSPDEEAVLGLEEVAILDAIRKFPGDVDAIHFMTGIPRSCVEVKVAALVELGYIARSVNGFEATKKDDQFRSGTGSP' A
#
# COMPACT_ATOMS: atom_id res chain seq x y z
N MET A 1 16.36 -6.98 23.36
CA MET A 1 17.04 -6.59 22.11
C MET A 1 16.13 -7.02 20.98
N LEU A 2 15.50 -6.07 20.28
CA LEU A 2 14.70 -6.35 19.09
C LEU A 2 15.65 -6.33 17.89
N SER A 3 15.65 -7.40 17.11
CA SER A 3 16.53 -7.61 15.96
C SER A 3 16.17 -6.66 14.80
N PRO A 4 17.13 -6.28 13.96
CA PRO A 4 16.96 -5.28 12.89
C PRO A 4 16.20 -5.78 11.65
N ASP A 5 15.21 -6.67 11.80
CA ASP A 5 14.61 -7.46 10.70
C ASP A 5 13.09 -7.25 10.54
N GLU A 6 12.58 -6.10 10.99
CA GLU A 6 11.17 -5.69 10.78
C GLU A 6 11.05 -4.55 9.75
N GLU A 7 11.97 -4.50 8.79
CA GLU A 7 11.71 -3.77 7.55
C GLU A 7 10.71 -4.61 6.76
N ALA A 8 9.42 -4.30 6.87
CA ALA A 8 8.39 -4.93 6.07
C ALA A 8 8.70 -4.70 4.58
N VAL A 9 9.37 -5.68 3.95
CA VAL A 9 9.63 -5.64 2.51
C VAL A 9 8.31 -5.86 1.80
N LEU A 10 7.75 -4.79 1.27
CA LEU A 10 6.55 -4.85 0.46
C LEU A 10 6.82 -5.60 -0.85
N GLY A 11 5.93 -6.53 -1.19
CA GLY A 11 5.97 -7.23 -2.47
C GLY A 11 5.56 -6.33 -3.64
N LEU A 12 5.76 -6.82 -4.86
CA LEU A 12 5.43 -6.07 -6.10
C LEU A 12 3.94 -5.72 -6.18
N GLU A 13 3.06 -6.59 -5.71
CA GLU A 13 1.61 -6.36 -5.68
C GLU A 13 1.24 -5.26 -4.69
N GLU A 14 1.83 -5.26 -3.50
CA GLU A 14 1.63 -4.21 -2.49
C GLU A 14 2.11 -2.86 -2.99
N VAL A 15 3.29 -2.81 -3.63
CA VAL A 15 3.82 -1.58 -4.25
C VAL A 15 2.88 -1.08 -5.35
N ALA A 16 2.37 -1.98 -6.21
CA ALA A 16 1.41 -1.63 -7.25
C ALA A 16 0.09 -1.07 -6.67
N ILE A 17 -0.41 -1.65 -5.58
CA ILE A 17 -1.60 -1.16 -4.86
C ILE A 17 -1.34 0.23 -4.25
N LEU A 18 -0.17 0.45 -3.66
CA LEU A 18 0.21 1.77 -3.12
C LEU A 18 0.29 2.82 -4.23
N ASP A 19 0.92 2.50 -5.37
CA ASP A 19 0.97 3.41 -6.51
C ASP A 19 -0.42 3.70 -7.09
N ALA A 20 -1.29 2.70 -7.14
CA ALA A 20 -2.69 2.86 -7.52
C ALA A 20 -3.41 3.86 -6.59
N ILE A 21 -3.34 3.65 -5.28
CA ILE A 21 -3.97 4.51 -4.27
C ILE A 21 -3.45 5.94 -4.31
N ARG A 22 -2.14 6.15 -4.54
CA ARG A 22 -1.56 7.50 -4.66
C ARG A 22 -2.06 8.25 -5.89
N LYS A 23 -2.15 7.55 -7.04
CA LYS A 23 -2.60 8.16 -8.30
C LYS A 23 -4.09 8.47 -8.27
N PHE A 24 -4.87 7.57 -7.69
CA PHE A 24 -6.31 7.70 -7.62
C PHE A 24 -6.81 7.12 -6.28
N PRO A 25 -7.01 7.98 -5.26
CA PRO A 25 -7.64 7.56 -4.02
C PRO A 25 -9.01 6.96 -4.35
N GLY A 26 -9.22 5.71 -3.97
CA GLY A 26 -10.38 4.95 -4.41
C GLY A 26 -10.59 3.69 -3.58
N ASP A 27 -11.75 3.08 -3.77
CA ASP A 27 -12.09 1.81 -3.14
C ASP A 27 -11.41 0.61 -3.83
N VAL A 28 -11.56 -0.57 -3.23
CA VAL A 28 -10.99 -1.85 -3.70
C VAL A 28 -11.25 -2.08 -5.19
N ASP A 29 -12.46 -1.77 -5.68
CA ASP A 29 -12.83 -1.99 -7.09
C ASP A 29 -12.02 -1.11 -8.06
N ALA A 30 -11.74 0.14 -7.68
CA ALA A 30 -10.90 1.03 -8.48
C ALA A 30 -9.44 0.54 -8.50
N ILE A 31 -8.92 0.11 -7.35
CA ILE A 31 -7.56 -0.43 -7.23
C ILE A 31 -7.43 -1.73 -8.05
N HIS A 32 -8.41 -2.62 -7.97
CA HIS A 32 -8.50 -3.84 -8.78
C HIS A 32 -8.43 -3.51 -10.28
N PHE A 33 -9.25 -2.55 -10.73
CA PHE A 33 -9.29 -2.16 -12.14
C PHE A 33 -7.95 -1.57 -12.62
N MET A 34 -7.29 -0.75 -11.80
CA MET A 34 -6.02 -0.11 -12.18
C MET A 34 -4.82 -1.05 -12.15
N THR A 35 -4.79 -1.99 -11.21
CA THR A 35 -3.65 -2.91 -11.01
C THR A 35 -3.81 -4.21 -11.78
N GLY A 36 -5.03 -4.60 -12.14
CA GLY A 36 -5.34 -5.92 -12.67
C GLY A 36 -5.24 -7.07 -11.65
N ILE A 37 -4.89 -6.77 -10.39
CA ILE A 37 -4.78 -7.74 -9.31
C ILE A 37 -6.19 -8.20 -8.93
N PRO A 38 -6.49 -9.50 -8.81
CA PRO A 38 -7.83 -9.98 -8.45
C PRO A 38 -8.40 -9.27 -7.22
N ARG A 39 -9.68 -8.89 -7.27
CA ARG A 39 -10.37 -8.13 -6.20
C ARG A 39 -10.15 -8.72 -4.81
N SER A 40 -10.26 -10.05 -4.67
CA SER A 40 -10.03 -10.75 -3.41
C SER A 40 -8.60 -10.61 -2.89
N CYS A 41 -7.60 -10.59 -3.78
CA CYS A 41 -6.22 -10.32 -3.39
C CYS A 41 -6.06 -8.86 -2.96
N VAL A 42 -6.64 -7.91 -3.71
CA VAL A 42 -6.63 -6.49 -3.33
C VAL A 42 -7.22 -6.29 -1.94
N GLU A 43 -8.36 -6.91 -1.60
CA GLU A 43 -8.97 -6.82 -0.27
C GLU A 43 -8.01 -7.25 0.84
N VAL A 44 -7.35 -8.40 0.67
CA VAL A 44 -6.38 -8.92 1.66
C VAL A 44 -5.17 -8.00 1.78
N LYS A 45 -4.62 -7.55 0.65
CA LYS A 45 -3.42 -6.71 0.62
C LYS A 45 -3.69 -5.31 1.16
N VAL A 46 -4.83 -4.72 0.82
CA VAL A 46 -5.28 -3.43 1.37
C VAL A 46 -5.48 -3.54 2.87
N ALA A 47 -6.12 -4.61 3.38
CA ALA A 47 -6.25 -4.83 4.81
C ALA A 47 -4.88 -4.88 5.51
N ALA A 48 -3.93 -5.64 4.96
CA ALA A 48 -2.57 -5.71 5.50
C ALA A 48 -1.85 -4.34 5.44
N LEU A 49 -1.98 -3.59 4.35
CA LEU A 49 -1.37 -2.26 4.21
C LEU A 49 -1.98 -1.23 5.18
N VAL A 50 -3.27 -1.37 5.52
CA VAL A 50 -3.92 -0.57 6.57
C VAL A 50 -3.36 -0.93 7.93
N GLU A 51 -3.26 -2.22 8.26
CA GLU A 51 -2.72 -2.69 9.55
C GLU A 51 -1.25 -2.30 9.74
N LEU A 52 -0.45 -2.39 8.67
CA LEU A 52 0.93 -1.93 8.65
C LEU A 52 1.04 -0.39 8.66
N GLY A 53 -0.07 0.32 8.47
CA GLY A 53 -0.14 1.78 8.51
C GLY A 53 0.47 2.47 7.28
N TYR A 54 0.58 1.79 6.14
CA TYR A 54 1.01 2.41 4.88
C TYR A 54 -0.13 3.21 4.25
N ILE A 55 -1.37 2.74 4.37
CA ILE A 55 -2.58 3.41 3.88
C ILE A 55 -3.59 3.58 5.01
N ALA A 56 -4.50 4.53 4.87
CA ALA A 56 -5.60 4.76 5.78
C ALA A 56 -6.93 4.81 5.01
N ARG A 57 -8.03 4.53 5.71
CA ARG A 57 -9.37 4.75 5.16
C ARG A 57 -9.67 6.25 5.12
N SER A 58 -10.20 6.69 3.99
CA SER A 58 -10.62 8.05 3.71
C SER A 58 -12.09 8.07 3.27
N VAL A 59 -12.64 9.28 3.10
CA VAL A 59 -14.02 9.47 2.58
C VAL A 59 -14.20 8.96 1.15
N ASN A 60 -13.10 8.87 0.39
CA ASN A 60 -13.08 8.41 -1.01
C ASN A 60 -12.46 7.01 -1.17
N GLY A 61 -12.39 6.21 -0.11
CA GLY A 61 -11.80 4.86 -0.12
C GLY A 61 -10.51 4.79 0.67
N PHE A 62 -9.37 4.60 0.01
CA PHE A 62 -8.05 4.53 0.67
C PHE A 62 -7.13 5.66 0.25
N GLU A 63 -6.28 6.11 1.16
CA GLU A 63 -5.24 7.11 0.91
C GLU A 63 -3.89 6.66 1.49
N ALA A 64 -2.79 7.04 0.84
CA ALA A 64 -1.45 6.78 1.35
C ALA A 64 -1.14 7.66 2.56
N THR A 65 -0.42 7.10 3.54
CA THR A 65 -0.01 7.83 4.74
C THR A 65 1.44 8.32 4.64
N LYS A 66 1.85 9.13 5.63
CA LYS A 66 3.26 9.54 5.80
C LYS A 66 4.24 8.38 5.92
N LYS A 67 3.80 7.17 6.27
CA LYS A 67 4.66 5.98 6.35
C LYS A 67 5.03 5.47 4.95
N ASP A 68 4.10 5.50 4.01
CA ASP A 68 4.37 5.18 2.59
C ASP A 68 5.38 6.18 1.99
N ASP A 69 5.22 7.48 2.26
CA ASP A 69 6.19 8.49 1.82
C ASP A 69 7.59 8.25 2.41
N GLN A 70 7.68 7.86 3.69
CA GLN A 70 8.96 7.53 4.34
C GLN A 70 9.59 6.26 3.79
N PHE A 71 8.80 5.21 3.55
CA PHE A 71 9.28 3.97 2.94
C PHE A 71 9.94 4.25 1.59
N ARG A 72 9.28 5.02 0.72
CA ARG A 72 9.83 5.40 -0.60
C ARG A 72 11.02 6.35 -0.50
N SER A 73 11.04 7.23 0.50
CA SER A 73 12.17 8.15 0.73
C SER A 73 13.39 7.43 1.32
N GLY A 74 13.16 6.34 2.07
CA GLY A 74 14.19 5.49 2.67
C GLY A 74 14.82 4.51 1.68
N THR A 75 14.06 4.04 0.69
CA THR A 75 14.58 3.20 -0.41
C THR A 75 15.24 3.99 -1.54
N GLY A 76 15.54 5.28 -1.33
CA GLY A 76 16.21 6.12 -2.32
C GLY A 76 17.69 5.75 -2.50
N SER A 77 17.98 4.74 -3.33
CA SER A 77 19.01 4.70 -4.40
C SER A 77 19.40 3.26 -4.78
N PRO A 78 19.63 2.92 -6.06
CA PRO A 78 19.61 3.75 -7.28
C PRO A 78 18.45 3.47 -8.26
#